data_AF-A0A7W0WYE2-F1
#
_entry.id   AF-A0A7W0WYE2-F1
#
_cell.length_a   1.000
_cell.length_b   1.000
_cell.length_c   1.000
_cell.angle_alpha   90.00
_cell.angle_beta   90.00
_cell.angle_gamma   90.00
#
_symmetry.space_group_name_H-M   'P 1'
#
loop_
_entity.id
_entity.type
_entity.pdbx_description
1 polymer ?
#
loop_
_entity_poly.entity_id
_entity_poly.type
_entity_poly.pdbx_seq_one_letter_code
_entity_poly.pdbx_strand_id
1 'polypeptide(L)'
;MNRLGKIFAAAALAVLPMACKDEARNDADKAAENVKEQREDLREQSNELGEALKDTRNADDIVENSKDVAEQVRDLKTAEADFGVRRGNRVASLRVVHSVVSSQPMLINTLGGVTTLTDKARADLAEKMQIFQMRVDEAGNAIESLHTADANGFETANDAAAQAMERLEDARENAWEALNDGDRIEAS
;
A
#
# COMPACT_ATOMS: atom_id res chain seq x y z
N MET A 1 41.42 24.46 16.69
CA MET A 1 40.57 24.00 17.81
C MET A 1 39.25 24.74 17.62
N ASN A 2 38.12 24.21 17.17
CA ASN A 2 37.45 22.93 17.39
C ASN A 2 36.80 22.44 16.08
N ARG A 3 37.12 21.21 15.63
CA ARG A 3 36.37 20.47 14.60
C ARG A 3 35.52 19.36 15.25
N LEU A 4 34.87 19.70 16.36
CA LEU A 4 33.92 18.83 17.07
C LEU A 4 32.52 19.36 16.77
N GLY A 5 31.80 18.71 15.87
CA GLY A 5 30.42 19.12 15.58
C GLY A 5 29.68 18.38 14.45
N LYS A 6 30.23 17.29 13.91
CA LYS A 6 29.57 16.48 12.87
C LYS A 6 29.23 15.05 13.33
N ILE A 7 28.87 14.85 14.60
CA ILE A 7 28.49 13.52 15.15
C ILE A 7 26.99 13.41 15.44
N PHE A 8 26.15 14.18 14.74
CA PHE A 8 24.74 13.82 14.61
C PHE A 8 24.49 13.30 13.20
N ALA A 9 25.24 12.27 12.81
CA ALA A 9 24.76 11.30 11.83
C ALA A 9 23.65 10.49 12.53
N ALA A 10 22.54 11.15 12.80
CA ALA A 10 21.41 10.58 13.50
C ALA A 10 20.81 9.52 12.60
N ALA A 11 20.94 8.27 13.05
CA ALA A 11 20.13 7.12 12.70
C ALA A 11 18.89 7.50 11.86
N ALA A 12 19.06 7.56 10.55
CA ALA A 12 17.98 7.22 9.66
C ALA A 12 17.65 5.79 10.05
N LEU A 13 16.61 5.61 10.85
CA LEU A 13 15.99 4.32 11.09
C LEU A 13 15.63 3.83 9.69
N ALA A 14 16.58 3.12 9.08
CA ALA A 14 16.41 2.44 7.82
C ALA A 14 15.48 1.27 8.12
N VAL A 15 14.20 1.58 8.29
CA VAL A 15 13.14 0.61 8.13
C VAL A 15 13.24 0.29 6.64
N LEU A 16 13.95 -0.79 6.32
CA LEU A 16 14.04 -1.32 4.97
C LEU A 16 12.96 -2.40 4.81
N PRO A 17 11.70 -2.05 4.47
CA PRO A 17 10.76 -3.01 3.94
C PRO A 17 10.89 -3.10 2.41
N MET A 18 11.86 -2.43 1.77
CA MET A 18 11.95 -2.36 0.30
C MET A 18 12.02 -3.73 -0.37
N ALA A 19 12.67 -4.73 0.26
CA ALA A 19 12.72 -6.08 -0.28
C ALA A 19 11.40 -6.87 -0.15
N CYS A 20 10.46 -6.46 0.73
CA CYS A 20 9.13 -7.08 0.87
C CYS A 20 8.02 -6.28 0.15
N LYS A 21 8.34 -5.13 -0.48
CA LYS A 21 7.33 -4.27 -1.12
C LYS A 21 6.74 -4.89 -2.39
N ASP A 22 7.55 -5.58 -3.19
CA ASP A 22 7.15 -6.06 -4.53
C ASP A 22 6.56 -7.47 -4.50
N GLU A 23 7.12 -8.37 -3.68
CA GLU A 23 6.63 -9.75 -3.59
C GLU A 23 5.20 -9.78 -3.03
N ALA A 24 4.94 -9.13 -1.89
CA ALA A 24 3.60 -9.05 -1.30
C ALA A 24 2.59 -8.27 -2.16
N ARG A 25 3.07 -7.37 -3.03
CA ARG A 25 2.22 -6.67 -4.01
C ARG A 25 1.80 -7.63 -5.12
N ASN A 26 2.77 -8.23 -5.80
CA ASN A 26 2.55 -9.18 -6.90
C ASN A 26 1.70 -10.37 -6.48
N ASP A 27 1.91 -10.87 -5.27
CA ASP A 27 1.15 -11.98 -4.72
C ASP A 27 -0.33 -11.65 -4.51
N ALA A 28 -0.64 -10.43 -4.04
CA ALA A 28 -2.01 -10.00 -3.86
C ALA A 28 -2.69 -9.69 -5.20
N ASP A 29 -1.94 -9.13 -6.17
CA ASP A 29 -2.44 -8.88 -7.53
C ASP A 29 -2.77 -10.19 -8.26
N LYS A 30 -1.88 -11.19 -8.21
CA LYS A 30 -2.13 -12.53 -8.76
C LYS A 30 -3.36 -13.20 -8.16
N ALA A 31 -3.57 -13.04 -6.85
CA ALA A 31 -4.75 -13.61 -6.21
C ALA A 31 -6.03 -12.88 -6.60
N ALA A 32 -5.97 -11.56 -6.83
CA ALA A 32 -7.09 -10.82 -7.40
C ALA A 32 -7.39 -11.27 -8.84
N GLU A 33 -6.36 -11.48 -9.66
CA GLU A 33 -6.47 -12.01 -11.02
C GLU A 33 -7.11 -13.40 -11.04
N ASN A 34 -6.66 -14.30 -10.17
CA ASN A 34 -7.27 -15.63 -10.03
C ASN A 34 -8.77 -15.55 -9.67
N VAL A 35 -9.18 -14.62 -8.80
CA VAL A 35 -10.62 -14.42 -8.53
C VAL A 35 -11.38 -13.93 -9.77
N LYS A 36 -10.77 -13.10 -10.63
CA LYS A 36 -11.39 -12.64 -11.88
C LYS A 36 -11.58 -13.80 -12.84
N GLU A 37 -10.54 -14.62 -13.05
CA GLU A 37 -10.57 -15.81 -13.91
C GLU A 37 -11.67 -16.78 -13.45
N GLN A 38 -11.69 -17.13 -12.16
CA GLN A 38 -12.72 -18.03 -11.60
C GLN A 38 -14.15 -17.47 -11.71
N ARG A 39 -14.33 -16.15 -11.71
CA ARG A 39 -15.65 -15.52 -11.94
C ARG A 39 -16.06 -15.59 -13.41
N GLU A 40 -15.11 -15.50 -14.32
CA GLU A 40 -15.34 -15.62 -15.75
C GLU A 40 -15.72 -17.07 -16.10
N ASP A 41 -14.94 -18.05 -15.63
CA ASP A 41 -15.21 -19.48 -15.80
C ASP A 41 -16.60 -19.86 -15.28
N LEU A 42 -16.94 -19.42 -14.06
CA LEU A 42 -18.27 -19.67 -13.48
C LEU A 42 -19.39 -19.05 -14.33
N ARG A 43 -19.15 -17.88 -14.92
CA ARG A 43 -20.13 -17.22 -15.78
C ARG A 43 -20.32 -17.97 -17.09
N GLU A 44 -19.25 -18.46 -17.70
CA GLU A 44 -19.30 -19.28 -18.92
C GLU A 44 -20.08 -20.56 -18.66
N GLN A 45 -19.73 -21.32 -17.63
CA GLN A 45 -20.44 -22.56 -17.28
C GLN A 45 -21.90 -22.31 -16.89
N SER A 46 -22.21 -21.20 -16.21
CA SER A 46 -23.59 -20.85 -15.91
C SER A 46 -24.41 -20.58 -17.19
N ASN A 47 -23.78 -20.05 -18.24
CA ASN A 47 -24.44 -19.87 -19.53
C ASN A 47 -24.65 -21.21 -20.23
N GLU A 48 -23.64 -22.09 -20.23
CA GLU A 48 -23.72 -23.44 -20.80
C GLU A 48 -24.82 -24.27 -20.12
N LEU A 49 -24.90 -24.24 -18.78
CA LEU A 49 -25.99 -24.87 -18.03
C LEU A 49 -27.35 -24.26 -18.43
N GLY A 50 -27.42 -22.94 -18.61
CA GLY A 50 -28.62 -22.26 -19.08
C GLY A 50 -29.04 -22.67 -20.50
N GLU A 51 -28.09 -23.02 -21.37
CA GLU A 51 -28.36 -23.57 -22.70
C GLU A 51 -28.83 -25.03 -22.63
N ALA A 52 -28.15 -25.87 -21.83
CA ALA A 52 -28.55 -27.26 -21.62
C ALA A 52 -29.97 -27.37 -21.04
N LEU A 53 -30.35 -26.47 -20.12
CA LEU A 53 -31.71 -26.42 -19.56
C LEU A 53 -32.79 -26.07 -20.60
N LYS A 54 -32.44 -25.40 -21.70
CA LYS A 54 -33.38 -25.14 -22.81
C LYS A 54 -33.64 -26.40 -23.63
N ASP A 55 -32.66 -27.31 -23.72
CA ASP A 55 -32.80 -28.62 -24.35
C ASP A 55 -33.05 -29.72 -23.31
N THR A 56 -34.26 -29.71 -22.75
CA THR A 56 -34.74 -30.61 -21.67
C THR A 56 -34.68 -32.13 -21.98
N ARG A 57 -34.19 -32.54 -23.16
CA ARG A 57 -34.05 -33.94 -23.56
C ARG A 57 -32.74 -34.60 -23.11
N ASN A 58 -31.73 -33.81 -22.72
CA ASN A 58 -30.45 -34.33 -22.21
C ASN A 58 -30.31 -34.12 -20.70
N ALA A 59 -30.95 -35.01 -19.94
CA ALA A 59 -30.86 -35.00 -18.48
C ALA A 59 -29.41 -35.23 -17.98
N ASP A 60 -28.62 -36.00 -18.73
CA ASP A 60 -27.21 -36.28 -18.38
C ASP A 60 -26.35 -35.01 -18.48
N ASP A 61 -26.48 -34.23 -19.57
CA ASP A 61 -25.77 -32.95 -19.75
C ASP A 61 -26.14 -31.93 -18.66
N ILE A 62 -27.41 -31.88 -18.26
CA ILE A 62 -27.85 -31.02 -17.15
C ILE A 62 -27.18 -31.44 -15.83
N VAL A 63 -27.07 -32.73 -15.57
CA VAL A 63 -26.43 -33.25 -14.35
C VAL A 63 -24.93 -32.97 -14.36
N GLU A 64 -24.24 -33.17 -15.49
CA GLU A 64 -22.81 -32.89 -15.65
C GLU A 64 -22.52 -31.40 -15.45
N ASN A 65 -23.17 -30.52 -16.23
CA ASN A 65 -23.00 -29.07 -16.12
C ASN A 65 -23.35 -28.53 -14.71
N SER A 66 -24.30 -29.16 -14.02
CA SER A 66 -24.63 -28.77 -12.63
C SER A 66 -23.54 -29.13 -11.62
N LYS A 67 -22.79 -30.22 -11.85
CA LYS A 67 -21.64 -30.59 -11.03
C LYS A 67 -20.48 -29.65 -11.29
N ASP A 68 -20.23 -29.30 -12.55
CA ASP A 68 -19.15 -28.40 -12.94
C ASP A 68 -19.36 -27.01 -12.33
N VAL A 69 -20.59 -26.46 -12.43
CA VAL A 69 -20.95 -25.20 -11.75
C VAL A 69 -20.76 -25.31 -10.23
N ALA A 70 -21.10 -26.45 -9.62
CA ALA A 70 -20.92 -26.65 -8.18
C ALA A 70 -19.43 -26.73 -7.77
N GLU A 71 -18.57 -27.26 -8.63
CA GLU A 71 -17.11 -27.28 -8.45
C GLU A 71 -16.53 -25.88 -8.60
N GLN A 72 -16.85 -25.16 -9.68
CA GLN A 72 -16.41 -23.77 -9.89
C GLN A 72 -16.85 -22.82 -8.78
N VAL A 73 -18.05 -23.00 -8.21
CA VAL A 73 -18.48 -22.21 -7.04
C VAL A 73 -17.59 -22.47 -5.82
N ARG A 74 -17.06 -23.69 -5.64
CA ARG A 74 -16.12 -24.00 -4.54
C ARG A 74 -14.75 -23.40 -4.82
N ASP A 75 -14.28 -23.47 -6.06
CA ASP A 75 -12.99 -22.94 -6.45
C ASP A 75 -12.98 -21.42 -6.35
N LEU A 76 -14.04 -20.75 -6.83
CA LEU A 76 -14.24 -19.32 -6.65
C LEU A 76 -14.23 -18.92 -5.16
N LYS A 77 -14.93 -19.65 -4.29
CA LYS A 77 -14.92 -19.36 -2.84
C LYS A 77 -13.53 -19.50 -2.23
N THR A 78 -12.76 -20.48 -2.70
CA THR A 78 -11.38 -20.71 -2.26
C THR A 78 -10.48 -19.57 -2.73
N ALA A 79 -10.59 -19.15 -3.99
CA ALA A 79 -9.87 -18.01 -4.55
C ALA A 79 -10.23 -16.70 -3.83
N GLU A 80 -11.50 -16.44 -3.54
CA GLU A 80 -11.95 -15.24 -2.81
C GLU A 80 -11.39 -15.20 -1.38
N ALA A 81 -11.31 -16.36 -0.71
CA ALA A 81 -10.71 -16.47 0.61
C ALA A 81 -9.19 -16.20 0.57
N ASP A 82 -8.47 -16.79 -0.38
CA ASP A 82 -7.02 -16.57 -0.54
C ASP A 82 -6.71 -15.10 -0.87
N PHE A 83 -7.46 -14.51 -1.81
CA PHE A 83 -7.39 -13.09 -2.11
C PHE A 83 -7.63 -12.23 -0.86
N GLY A 84 -8.66 -12.54 -0.07
CA GLY A 84 -8.97 -11.84 1.17
C GLY A 84 -7.80 -11.84 2.16
N VAL A 85 -7.11 -12.97 2.32
CA VAL A 85 -5.93 -13.10 3.18
C VAL A 85 -4.75 -12.29 2.63
N ARG A 86 -4.43 -12.41 1.34
CA ARG A 86 -3.30 -11.70 0.72
C ARG A 86 -3.49 -10.19 0.72
N ARG A 87 -4.69 -9.71 0.40
CA ARG A 87 -5.08 -8.30 0.58
C ARG A 87 -4.89 -7.85 2.03
N GLY A 88 -5.37 -8.65 2.99
CA GLY A 88 -5.22 -8.36 4.42
C GLY A 88 -3.75 -8.19 4.83
N ASN A 89 -2.89 -9.12 4.40
CA ASN A 89 -1.45 -9.06 4.67
C ASN A 89 -0.78 -7.84 4.02
N ARG A 90 -1.14 -7.53 2.76
CA ARG A 90 -0.65 -6.36 2.05
C ARG A 90 -1.01 -5.06 2.79
N VAL A 91 -2.27 -4.90 3.17
CA VAL A 91 -2.76 -3.73 3.91
C VAL A 91 -2.07 -3.62 5.27
N ALA A 92 -1.93 -4.73 6.01
CA ALA A 92 -1.24 -4.74 7.30
C ALA A 92 0.21 -4.27 7.18
N SER A 93 0.94 -4.77 6.17
CA SER A 93 2.32 -4.35 5.88
C SER A 93 2.42 -2.84 5.61
N LEU A 94 1.54 -2.30 4.75
CA LEU A 94 1.52 -0.86 4.45
C LEU A 94 1.18 -0.02 5.68
N ARG A 95 0.21 -0.45 6.50
CA ARG A 95 -0.16 0.23 7.76
C ARG A 95 0.98 0.28 8.75
N VAL A 96 1.79 -0.79 8.86
CA VAL A 96 2.97 -0.79 9.74
C VAL A 96 3.98 0.27 9.29
N VAL A 97 4.31 0.30 8.00
CA VAL A 97 5.24 1.31 7.46
C VAL A 97 4.68 2.72 7.63
N HIS A 98 3.42 2.93 7.27
CA HIS A 98 2.73 4.22 7.42
C HIS A 98 2.72 4.69 8.88
N SER A 99 2.43 3.82 9.85
CA SER A 99 2.43 4.16 11.28
C SER A 99 3.80 4.60 11.80
N VAL A 100 4.88 4.02 11.29
CA VAL A 100 6.23 4.44 11.69
C VAL A 100 6.53 5.80 11.08
N VAL A 101 6.26 6.00 9.79
CA VAL A 101 6.53 7.26 9.09
C VAL A 101 5.68 8.41 9.65
N SER A 102 4.40 8.16 9.96
CA SER A 102 3.47 9.16 10.51
C SER A 102 3.83 9.65 11.90
N SER A 103 4.71 8.95 12.62
CA SER A 103 5.27 9.41 13.91
C SER A 103 6.41 10.42 13.75
N GLN A 104 7.06 10.47 12.58
CA GLN A 104 8.25 11.28 12.35
C GLN A 104 8.01 12.79 12.32
N PRO A 105 6.86 13.34 11.89
CA PRO A 105 6.61 14.78 11.95
C PRO A 105 6.83 15.38 13.35
N MET A 106 6.37 14.69 14.40
CA MET A 106 6.58 15.15 15.79
C MET A 106 8.07 15.15 16.16
N LEU A 107 8.81 14.14 15.74
CA LEU A 107 10.26 14.04 15.99
C LEU A 107 11.02 15.14 15.26
N ILE A 108 10.75 15.36 13.98
CA ILE A 108 11.38 16.42 13.17
C ILE A 108 11.09 17.79 13.77
N ASN A 109 9.84 18.07 14.17
CA ASN A 109 9.48 19.34 14.83
C ASN A 109 10.21 19.53 16.16
N THR A 110 10.35 18.47 16.97
CA THR A 110 11.08 18.51 18.24
C THR A 110 12.55 18.81 18.02
N LEU A 111 13.17 18.13 17.05
CA LEU A 111 14.57 18.36 16.68
C LEU A 111 14.77 19.76 16.08
N GLY A 112 13.87 20.21 15.22
CA GLY A 112 13.86 21.54 14.63
C GLY A 112 13.75 22.67 15.65
N GLY A 113 13.09 22.42 16.78
CA GLY A 113 12.98 23.38 17.89
C GLY A 113 14.25 23.50 18.74
N VAL A 114 15.10 22.47 18.76
CA VAL A 114 16.37 22.47 19.52
C VAL A 114 17.58 22.76 18.64
N THR A 115 17.45 22.66 17.32
CA THR A 115 18.50 23.06 16.38
C THR A 115 18.51 24.58 16.19
N THR A 116 19.71 25.16 16.12
CA THR A 116 19.91 26.60 15.90
C THR A 116 19.77 26.96 14.42
N LEU A 117 18.65 26.61 13.80
CA LEU A 117 18.38 26.91 12.39
C LEU A 117 18.20 28.42 12.19
N THR A 118 18.73 28.94 11.08
CA THR A 118 18.42 30.30 10.62
C THR A 118 16.93 30.46 10.31
N ASP A 119 16.42 31.69 10.23
CA ASP A 119 15.02 31.95 9.86
C ASP A 119 14.66 31.37 8.49
N LYS A 120 15.59 31.45 7.53
CA LYS A 120 15.42 30.87 6.20
C LYS A 120 15.29 29.34 6.27
N ALA A 121 16.19 28.67 7.00
CA ALA A 121 16.15 27.22 7.15
C ALA A 121 14.89 26.75 7.91
N ARG A 122 14.42 27.53 8.90
CA ARG A 122 13.15 27.27 9.59
C ARG A 122 11.95 27.39 8.66
N ALA A 123 11.94 28.39 7.79
CA ALA A 123 10.86 28.56 6.82
C ALA A 123 10.81 27.40 5.81
N ASP A 124 11.98 26.97 5.30
CA ASP A 124 12.06 25.82 4.40
C ASP A 124 11.62 24.51 5.09
N LEU A 125 12.11 24.25 6.30
CA LEU A 125 11.67 23.09 7.09
C LEU A 125 10.15 23.11 7.31
N ALA A 126 9.56 24.27 7.64
CA ALA A 126 8.12 24.39 7.83
C ALA A 126 7.33 24.06 6.55
N GLU A 127 7.81 24.49 5.37
CA GLU A 127 7.21 24.13 4.08
C GLU A 127 7.27 22.61 3.84
N LYS A 128 8.45 21.99 4.01
CA LYS A 128 8.61 20.53 3.82
C LYS A 128 7.74 19.74 4.78
N MET A 129 7.61 20.21 6.02
CA MET A 129 6.76 19.59 7.03
C MET A 129 5.27 19.63 6.70
N GLN A 130 4.78 20.72 6.07
CA GLN A 130 3.40 20.78 5.57
C GLN A 130 3.16 19.75 4.47
N ILE A 131 4.08 19.65 3.51
CA ILE A 131 4.00 18.65 2.44
C ILE A 131 4.04 17.23 3.03
N PHE A 132 4.94 16.97 3.98
CA PHE A 132 5.07 15.68 4.62
C PHE A 132 3.77 15.26 5.34
N GLN A 133 3.15 16.15 6.12
CA GLN A 133 1.87 15.86 6.79
C GLN A 133 0.75 15.58 5.77
N MET A 134 0.66 16.35 4.70
CA MET A 134 -0.32 16.10 3.63
C MET A 134 -0.13 14.71 3.00
N ARG A 135 1.11 14.28 2.75
CA ARG A 135 1.38 12.94 2.20
C ARG A 135 1.10 11.83 3.20
N VAL A 136 1.25 12.06 4.51
CA VAL A 136 0.83 11.10 5.55
C VAL A 136 -0.66 10.82 5.42
N ASP A 137 -1.47 11.87 5.29
CA ASP A 137 -2.93 11.72 5.18
C ASP A 137 -3.33 11.03 3.86
N GLU A 138 -2.70 11.43 2.74
CA GLU A 138 -2.93 10.84 1.42
C GLU A 138 -2.63 9.33 1.41
N ALA A 139 -1.46 8.92 1.92
CA ALA A 139 -1.09 7.52 2.00
C ALA A 139 -2.04 6.72 2.89
N GLY A 140 -2.48 7.29 4.02
CA GLY A 140 -3.48 6.68 4.89
C GLY A 140 -4.80 6.40 4.16
N ASN A 141 -5.30 7.40 3.42
CA ASN A 141 -6.53 7.27 2.63
C ASN A 141 -6.41 6.24 1.49
N ALA A 142 -5.25 6.16 0.83
CA ALA A 142 -5.01 5.19 -0.23
C ALA A 142 -4.95 3.75 0.32
N ILE A 143 -4.32 3.55 1.48
CA ILE A 143 -4.30 2.26 2.18
C ILE A 143 -5.72 1.82 2.60
N GLU A 144 -6.56 2.75 3.04
CA GLU A 144 -7.95 2.43 3.40
C GLU A 144 -8.79 2.07 2.17
N SER A 145 -8.61 2.78 1.06
CA SER A 145 -9.22 2.42 -0.22
C SER A 145 -8.86 0.99 -0.64
N LEU A 146 -7.58 0.63 -0.55
CA LEU A 146 -7.07 -0.72 -0.83
C LEU A 146 -7.72 -1.79 0.07
N HIS A 147 -7.94 -1.48 1.35
CA HIS A 147 -8.56 -2.42 2.29
C HIS A 147 -9.96 -2.86 1.86
N THR A 148 -10.71 -1.95 1.24
CA THR A 148 -12.10 -2.18 0.79
C THR A 148 -12.20 -2.66 -0.65
N ALA A 149 -11.12 -2.63 -1.44
CA ALA A 149 -11.14 -2.99 -2.85
C ALA A 149 -11.46 -4.48 -3.06
N ASP A 150 -12.42 -4.76 -3.96
CA ASP A 150 -12.69 -6.11 -4.44
C ASP A 150 -11.64 -6.54 -5.49
N ALA A 151 -11.71 -7.79 -5.97
CA ALA A 151 -10.75 -8.29 -6.95
C ALA A 151 -10.68 -7.43 -8.24
N ASN A 152 -11.80 -6.83 -8.66
CA ASN A 152 -11.87 -6.01 -9.86
C ASN A 152 -11.11 -4.68 -9.72
N GLY A 153 -11.27 -4.01 -8.58
CA GLY A 153 -10.61 -2.74 -8.28
C GLY A 153 -9.26 -2.85 -7.58
N PHE A 154 -8.84 -4.06 -7.21
CA PHE A 154 -7.69 -4.27 -6.33
C PHE A 154 -6.39 -3.72 -6.90
N GLU A 155 -6.03 -4.09 -8.13
CA GLU A 155 -4.77 -3.69 -8.78
C GLU A 155 -4.62 -2.16 -8.81
N THR A 156 -5.65 -1.45 -9.31
CA THR A 156 -5.69 0.02 -9.32
C THR A 156 -5.53 0.61 -7.92
N ALA A 157 -6.21 0.05 -6.92
CA ALA A 157 -6.10 0.53 -5.54
C ALA A 157 -4.72 0.24 -4.93
N ASN A 158 -4.12 -0.91 -5.26
CA ASN A 158 -2.80 -1.33 -4.77
C ASN A 158 -1.71 -0.45 -5.36
N ASP A 159 -1.81 -0.11 -6.64
CA ASP A 159 -0.95 0.84 -7.34
C ASP A 159 -1.05 2.24 -6.75
N ALA A 160 -2.27 2.72 -6.51
CA ALA A 160 -2.50 4.01 -5.88
C ALA A 160 -1.89 4.08 -4.47
N ALA A 161 -2.05 3.02 -3.67
CA ALA A 161 -1.44 2.93 -2.34
C ALA A 161 0.10 2.87 -2.42
N ALA A 162 0.66 2.13 -3.38
CA ALA A 162 2.10 2.07 -3.59
C ALA A 162 2.69 3.45 -3.95
N GLN A 163 2.08 4.15 -4.91
CA GLN A 163 2.50 5.49 -5.32
C GLN A 163 2.35 6.51 -4.19
N ALA A 164 1.27 6.44 -3.41
CA ALA A 164 1.08 7.33 -2.26
C ALA A 164 2.16 7.11 -1.18
N MET A 165 2.55 5.85 -0.94
CA MET A 165 3.65 5.52 -0.03
C MET A 165 5.02 5.94 -0.54
N GLU A 166 5.24 5.93 -1.86
CA GLU A 166 6.45 6.49 -2.49
C GLU A 166 6.53 8.00 -2.30
N ARG A 167 5.46 8.73 -2.64
CA ARG A 167 5.38 10.19 -2.41
C ARG A 167 5.53 10.57 -0.93
N LEU A 168 5.04 9.73 -0.03
CA LEU A 168 5.23 9.89 1.41
C LEU A 168 6.70 9.75 1.80
N GLU A 169 7.40 8.77 1.25
CA GLU A 169 8.83 8.56 1.51
C GLU A 169 9.67 9.73 0.99
N ASP A 170 9.40 10.21 -0.22
CA ASP A 170 10.08 11.39 -0.76
C ASP A 170 9.87 12.63 0.13
N ALA A 171 8.64 12.87 0.59
CA ALA A 171 8.34 13.99 1.46
C ALA A 171 9.01 13.86 2.84
N ARG A 172 9.10 12.62 3.36
CA ARG A 172 9.83 12.30 4.58
C ARG A 172 11.31 12.64 4.43
N GLU A 173 11.94 12.20 3.35
CA GLU A 173 13.36 12.46 3.07
C GLU A 173 13.64 13.96 2.95
N ASN A 174 12.83 14.69 2.17
CA ASN A 174 12.96 16.14 2.04
C ASN A 174 12.85 16.89 3.39
N ALA A 175 11.96 16.47 4.28
CA ALA A 175 11.80 17.08 5.59
C ALA A 175 13.03 16.82 6.50
N TRP A 176 13.61 15.62 6.43
CA TRP A 176 14.84 15.29 7.14
C TRP A 176 16.05 16.03 6.58
N GLU A 177 16.16 16.16 5.26
CA GLU A 177 17.20 16.92 4.59
C GLU A 177 17.16 18.39 5.00
N ALA A 178 15.97 19.02 4.96
CA ALA A 178 15.79 20.41 5.41
C ALA A 178 16.21 20.63 6.87
N LEU A 179 15.96 19.66 7.76
CA LEU A 179 16.40 19.70 9.15
C LEU A 179 17.92 19.55 9.29
N ASN A 180 18.54 18.66 8.51
CA ASN A 180 19.95 18.30 8.66
C ASN A 180 20.89 19.31 8.00
N ASP A 181 20.54 19.73 6.79
CA ASP A 181 21.36 20.55 5.88
C ASP A 181 21.00 22.04 5.96
N GLY A 182 19.94 22.38 6.69
CA GLY A 182 19.56 23.77 6.93
C GLY A 182 20.68 24.60 7.58
N ASP A 183 20.88 25.80 7.05
CA ASP A 183 21.86 26.76 7.55
C ASP A 183 21.66 27.01 9.06
N ARG A 184 22.75 26.90 9.82
CA ARG A 184 22.76 27.05 11.28
C ARG A 184 23.35 28.40 11.67
N ILE A 185 22.82 28.97 12.75
CA ILE A 185 23.43 30.13 13.42
C ILE A 185 24.77 29.66 13.97
N GLU A 186 25.87 30.21 13.47
CA GLU A 186 27.21 29.93 14.00
C GLU A 186 27.25 30.36 15.47
N ALA A 187 27.63 29.45 16.37
CA ALA A 187 27.85 29.80 17.76
C ALA A 187 29.11 30.68 17.86
N SER A 188 28.90 31.97 18.13
CA SER A 188 29.94 32.96 18.42
C SER A 188 30.66 32.68 19.73
#